data_AF-A0A7J0C511-F1
#
_entry.id   AF-A0A7J0C511-F1
#
_cell.length_a   1.000
_cell.length_b   1.000
_cell.length_c   1.000
_cell.angle_alpha   90.00
_cell.angle_beta   90.00
_cell.angle_gamma   90.00
#
_symmetry.space_group_name_H-M   'P 1'
#
loop_
_entity.id
_entity.type
_entity.pdbx_description
1 polymer ?
#
loop_
_entity_poly.entity_id
_entity_poly.type
_entity_poly.pdbx_seq_one_letter_code
_entity_poly.pdbx_strand_id
1 'polypeptide(L)' 'MIFTLGQRIITTVDAPAAWPGAHSAPAGTGGTITGLPTTAADTYGVLLDGDPDQMPAAYWADELTAP' A
#
# COMPACT_ATOMS: atom_id res chain seq x y z
N MET A 1 -1.07 -11.03 8.96
CA MET A 1 -0.73 -9.97 9.95
C MET A 1 -1.87 -8.96 9.97
N ILE A 2 -2.10 -8.23 11.06
CA ILE A 2 -3.11 -7.15 11.11
C ILE A 2 -2.37 -5.82 11.24
N PHE A 3 -2.69 -4.87 10.37
CA PHE A 3 -2.13 -3.51 10.42
C PHE A 3 -3.17 -2.50 10.93
N THR A 4 -2.70 -1.36 11.45
CA THR A 4 -3.56 -0.29 11.97
C THR A 4 -3.43 1.00 11.15
N LEU A 5 -4.45 1.87 11.20
CA LEU A 5 -4.41 3.18 10.54
C LEU A 5 -3.22 4.01 11.07
N GLY A 6 -2.52 4.66 10.15
CA GLY A 6 -1.32 5.45 10.44
C GLY A 6 -0.04 4.61 10.65
N GLN A 7 -0.12 3.28 10.62
CA GLN A 7 1.05 2.42 10.75
C GLN A 7 1.96 2.55 9.53
N ARG A 8 3.27 2.62 9.78
CA ARG A 8 4.31 2.54 8.75
C ARG A 8 4.54 1.09 8.32
N ILE A 9 4.67 0.88 7.02
CA ILE A 9 4.91 -0.44 6.41
C ILE A 9 6.01 -0.36 5.36
N ILE A 10 6.43 -1.53 4.89
CA ILE A 10 7.25 -1.73 3.69
C ILE A 10 6.51 -2.74 2.78
N THR A 11 6.43 -2.46 1.48
CA THR A 11 5.87 -3.39 0.50
C THR A 11 6.82 -4.57 0.27
N THR A 12 6.29 -5.77 0.07
CA THR A 12 7.10 -6.98 -0.19
C THR A 12 7.07 -7.42 -1.66
N VAL A 13 6.22 -6.78 -2.47
CA VAL A 13 6.02 -7.06 -3.90
C VAL A 13 6.16 -5.79 -4.73
N ASP A 14 6.50 -5.97 -6.00
CA ASP A 14 6.46 -4.89 -6.99
C ASP A 14 5.01 -4.55 -7.34
N ALA A 15 4.66 -3.27 -7.24
CA ALA A 15 3.38 -2.72 -7.66
C ALA A 15 3.54 -1.91 -8.96
N PRO A 16 3.22 -2.49 -10.13
CA PRO A 16 3.23 -1.75 -11.37
C PRO A 16 2.11 -0.70 -11.40
N ALA A 17 2.27 0.32 -12.24
CA ALA A 17 1.25 1.33 -12.47
C ALA A 17 -0.05 0.66 -12.97
N ALA A 18 -1.16 0.86 -12.24
CA ALA A 18 -2.45 0.24 -12.57
C ALA A 18 -3.11 0.85 -13.84
N TRP A 19 -2.73 2.08 -14.22
CA TRP A 19 -3.13 2.74 -15.46
C TRP A 19 -2.00 3.67 -15.95
N PRO A 20 -2.01 4.12 -17.22
CA PRO A 20 -0.98 5.03 -17.74
C PRO A 20 -0.88 6.31 -16.90
N GLY A 21 0.32 6.57 -16.37
CA GLY A 21 0.61 7.73 -15.52
C GLY A 21 0.37 7.53 -14.03
N ALA A 22 -0.18 6.38 -13.60
CA ALA A 22 -0.23 6.03 -12.17
C ALA A 22 1.17 5.83 -11.61
N HIS A 23 1.32 6.07 -10.31
CA HIS A 23 2.56 5.78 -9.62
C HIS A 23 2.83 4.26 -9.60
N SER A 24 4.06 3.88 -9.92
CA SER A 24 4.56 2.52 -9.77
C SER A 24 5.56 2.48 -8.62
N ALA A 25 5.48 1.45 -7.78
CA ALA A 25 6.35 1.28 -6.62
C ALA A 25 7.01 -0.11 -6.63
N PRO A 26 8.35 -0.21 -6.56
CA PRO A 26 9.02 -1.50 -6.40
C PRO A 26 8.78 -2.09 -5.00
N ALA A 27 9.07 -3.38 -4.84
CA ALA A 27 9.19 -4.00 -3.53
C ALA A 27 10.21 -3.26 -2.66
N GLY A 28 9.95 -3.16 -1.35
CA GLY A 28 10.76 -2.37 -0.43
C GLY A 28 10.33 -0.90 -0.34
N THR A 29 9.30 -0.48 -1.08
CA THR A 29 8.76 0.88 -0.97
C THR A 29 8.09 1.07 0.39
N GLY A 30 8.44 2.15 1.07
CA GLY A 30 7.80 2.54 2.32
C GLY A 30 6.40 3.11 2.09
N GLY A 31 5.55 3.02 3.11
CA GLY A 31 4.23 3.62 3.06
C GLY A 31 3.54 3.70 4.41
N THR A 32 2.33 4.27 4.40
CA THR A 32 1.47 4.41 5.58
C THR A 32 0.11 3.79 5.31
N ILE A 33 -0.41 3.00 6.25
CA ILE A 33 -1.79 2.50 6.19
C ILE A 33 -2.77 3.65 6.35
N THR A 34 -3.64 3.84 5.36
CA THR A 34 -4.70 4.87 5.34
C THR A 34 -6.10 4.27 5.25
N GLY A 35 -6.23 2.99 4.88
CA GLY A 35 -7.50 2.26 4.86
C GLY A 35 -7.35 0.86 5.45
N LEU A 36 -8.33 0.45 6.26
CA LEU A 36 -8.43 -0.92 6.75
C LEU A 36 -9.31 -1.76 5.80
N PRO A 37 -9.08 -3.09 5.73
CA PRO A 37 -9.96 -4.01 5.03
C PRO A 37 -11.41 -3.85 5.49
N THR A 38 -12.33 -3.97 4.54
CA THR A 38 -13.78 -3.91 4.79
C THR A 38 -14.41 -5.23 4.38
N THR A 39 -15.69 -5.43 4.68
CA THR A 39 -16.43 -6.61 4.20
C THR A 39 -16.55 -6.68 2.67
N ALA A 40 -16.32 -5.57 1.96
CA ALA A 40 -16.38 -5.50 0.51
C ALA A 40 -15.00 -5.64 -0.17
N ALA A 41 -13.89 -5.45 0.56
CA ALA A 41 -12.54 -5.51 0.02
C ALA A 41 -11.54 -5.93 1.11
N ASP A 42 -10.80 -7.01 0.87
CA ASP A 42 -9.85 -7.61 1.83
C ASP A 42 -8.43 -7.01 1.76
N THR A 43 -8.33 -5.75 1.32
CA THR A 43 -7.05 -5.06 1.11
C THR A 43 -6.93 -3.85 2.03
N TYR A 44 -5.70 -3.54 2.42
CA TYR A 44 -5.34 -2.30 3.08
C TYR A 44 -5.15 -1.19 2.04
N GLY A 45 -5.61 0.01 2.35
CA GLY A 45 -5.24 1.21 1.63
C GLY A 45 -3.89 1.72 2.15
N VAL A 46 -2.93 1.92 1.25
CA VAL A 46 -1.56 2.32 1.56
C VAL A 46 -1.21 3.57 0.78
N LEU A 47 -0.86 4.64 1.48
CA LEU A 47 -0.23 5.80 0.87
C LEU A 47 1.27 5.53 0.75
N LEU A 48 1.77 5.41 -0.49
CA LEU A 48 3.15 5.06 -0.78
C LEU A 48 4.05 6.31 -0.68
N ASP A 49 5.25 6.12 -0.13
CA ASP A 49 6.24 7.19 -0.09
C ASP A 49 6.72 7.53 -1.51
N GLY A 50 6.73 8.83 -1.84
CA GLY A 50 7.13 9.29 -3.17
C GLY A 50 6.02 9.23 -4.22
N ASP A 51 4.82 8.79 -3.85
CA ASP A 51 3.64 8.88 -4.72
C ASP A 51 3.23 10.35 -4.91
N PRO A 52 3.33 10.91 -6.14
CA PRO A 52 3.02 12.32 -6.39
C PRO A 52 1.52 12.62 -6.34
N ASP A 53 0.64 11.64 -6.59
CA ASP A 53 -0.80 11.87 -6.63
C ASP A 53 -1.48 11.65 -5.26
N GLN A 54 -0.73 11.08 -4.31
CA GLN A 54 -1.17 10.80 -2.94
C GLN A 54 -2.43 9.91 -2.88
N MET A 55 -2.63 9.06 -3.90
CA MET A 55 -3.74 8.12 -3.93
C MET A 55 -3.37 6.82 -3.19
N PRO A 56 -4.23 6.32 -2.28
CA PRO A 56 -3.97 5.04 -1.65
C PRO A 56 -3.99 3.88 -2.64
N ALA A 57 -2.89 3.12 -2.69
CA ALA A 57 -2.80 1.84 -3.38
C ALA A 57 -3.34 0.71 -2.49
N ALA A 58 -3.97 -0.29 -3.11
CA ALA A 58 -4.53 -1.43 -2.40
C ALA A 58 -3.51 -2.57 -2.30
N TYR A 59 -3.22 -3.04 -1.08
CA TYR A 59 -2.32 -4.16 -0.83
C TYR A 59 -2.96 -5.21 0.08
N TRP A 60 -2.63 -6.47 -0.14
CA TRP A 60 -3.01 -7.58 0.70
C TRP A 60 -2.12 -7.64 1.94
N ALA A 61 -2.58 -8.33 2.99
CA ALA A 61 -1.85 -8.38 4.26
C ALA A 61 -0.47 -9.08 4.16
N ASP A 62 -0.29 -9.96 3.17
CA ASP A 62 0.94 -10.70 2.86
C ASP A 62 1.88 -9.95 1.91
N GLU A 63 1.41 -8.89 1.27
CA GLU A 63 2.19 -7.98 0.43
C GLU A 63 2.87 -6.85 1.24
N LEU A 64 2.73 -6.88 2.57
CA LEU A 64 3.16 -5.84 3.49
C LEU A 64 3.94 -6.44 4.67
N THR A 65 4.91 -5.69 5.17
CA THR A 65 5.58 -5.97 6.45
C THR A 65 5.69 -4.70 7.29
N ALA A 66 5.72 -4.87 8.60
CA ALA A 66 6.19 -3.80 9.49
C ALA A 66 7.71 -3.61 9.30
N PRO A 67 8.23 -2.37 9.41
CA PRO A 67 9.65 -2.07 9.35
C PRO A 67 10.45 -2.65 10.53
#